data_AF-A0A2N2IES8-F1
#
_entry.id   AF-A0A2N2IES8-F1
#
_cell.length_a   1.000
_cell.length_b   1.000
_cell.length_c   1.000
_cell.angle_alpha   90.00
_cell.angle_beta   90.00
_cell.angle_gamma   90.00
#
_symmetry.space_group_name_H-M   'P 1'
#
loop_
_entity.id
_entity.type
_entity.pdbx_description
1 polymer ?
#
loop_
_entity_poly.entity_id
_entity_poly.type
_entity_poly.pdbx_seq_one_letter_code
_entity_poly.pdbx_strand_id
1 'polypeptide(L)' 'EALLRRVTESRGWKTKDVFMPVRVAVTGRKATPPLFESMFVVGRERTRVRLRQAMNHLKTLPSPPAAG' A
#
# COMPACT_ATOMS: atom_id res chain seq x y z
N GLU A 1 -1.11 1.44 -11.93
CA GLU A 1 -2.30 0.61 -11.68
C GLU A 1 -2.12 -0.86 -12.08
N ALA A 2 -1.85 -1.16 -13.35
CA ALA A 2 -1.75 -2.54 -13.87
C ALA A 2 -0.88 -3.47 -13.01
N LEU A 3 0.29 -3.01 -12.54
CA LEU A 3 1.16 -3.80 -11.67
C LEU A 3 0.48 -4.24 -10.38
N LEU A 4 -0.27 -3.36 -9.72
CA LEU A 4 -0.94 -3.66 -8.45
C LEU A 4 -2.09 -4.64 -8.66
N ARG A 5 -2.80 -4.54 -9.79
CA ARG A 5 -3.86 -5.51 -10.17
C ARG A 5 -3.27 -6.89 -10.49
N ARG A 6 -2.18 -6.94 -11.25
CA ARG A 6 -1.47 -8.20 -11.52
C ARG A 6 -0.99 -8.86 -10.22
N VAL A 7 -0.51 -8.08 -9.25
CA VAL A 7 -0.11 -8.61 -7.93
C VAL A 7 -1.31 -9.18 -7.19
N THR A 8 -2.45 -8.48 -7.15
CA THR A 8 -3.66 -9.00 -6.50
C THR A 8 -4.13 -10.31 -7.13
N GLU A 9 -4.16 -10.37 -8.46
CA GLU A 9 -4.58 -11.56 -9.21
C GLU A 9 -3.61 -12.73 -8.96
N SER A 10 -2.31 -12.52 -9.11
CA SER A 10 -1.29 -13.57 -8.94
C SER A 10 -1.23 -14.17 -7.54
N ARG A 11 -1.73 -13.45 -6.53
CA ARG A 11 -1.74 -13.88 -5.13
C ARG A 11 -3.12 -14.29 -4.62
N GLY A 12 -4.15 -14.24 -5.47
CA GLY A 12 -5.54 -14.48 -5.05
C GLY A 12 -6.05 -13.50 -4.00
N TRP A 13 -5.46 -12.31 -3.92
CA TRP A 13 -5.82 -11.29 -2.93
C TRP A 13 -6.94 -10.39 -3.43
N LYS A 14 -7.78 -9.89 -2.53
CA LYS A 14 -8.78 -8.88 -2.90
C LYS A 14 -8.05 -7.57 -3.16
N THR A 15 -8.56 -6.78 -4.10
CA THR A 15 -8.02 -5.45 -4.41
C THR A 15 -7.80 -4.60 -3.16
N LYS A 16 -8.76 -4.64 -2.22
CA LYS A 16 -8.67 -3.88 -0.96
C LYS A 16 -7.47 -4.27 -0.10
N ASP A 17 -7.03 -5.53 -0.14
CA ASP A 17 -5.94 -6.07 0.68
C ASP A 17 -4.58 -5.53 0.23
N VAL A 18 -4.50 -4.97 -0.98
CA VAL A 18 -3.29 -4.34 -1.53
C VAL A 18 -3.46 -2.83 -1.63
N PHE A 19 -4.59 -2.35 -2.13
CA PHE A 19 -4.79 -0.94 -2.45
C PHE A 19 -4.91 -0.09 -1.17
N MET A 20 -5.53 -0.60 -0.12
CA MET A 20 -5.64 0.14 1.14
C MET A 20 -4.31 0.30 1.87
N PRO A 21 -3.47 -0.75 2.02
CA PRO A 21 -2.12 -0.59 2.57
C PRO A 21 -1.27 0.38 1.76
N VAL A 22 -1.29 0.30 0.42
CA VAL A 22 -0.57 1.24 -0.45
C VAL A 22 -1.07 2.67 -0.25
N ARG A 23 -2.39 2.88 -0.16
CA ARG A 23 -2.97 4.20 0.13
C ARG A 23 -2.43 4.76 1.44
N VAL A 24 -2.54 4.00 2.53
CA VAL A 24 -2.09 4.45 3.85
C VAL A 24 -0.59 4.72 3.84
N ALA A 25 0.22 3.85 3.24
CA ALA A 25 1.65 4.03 3.14
C ALA A 25 2.02 5.32 2.38
N VAL A 26 1.30 5.66 1.31
CA VAL A 26 1.62 6.82 0.47
C VAL A 26 1.05 8.12 1.04
N THR A 27 -0.14 8.11 1.62
CA THR A 27 -0.87 9.34 2.01
C THR A 27 -1.01 9.55 3.51
N GLY A 28 -0.75 8.52 4.33
CA GLY A 28 -1.01 8.53 5.77
C GLY A 28 -2.51 8.58 6.13
N ARG A 29 -3.41 8.46 5.15
CA ARG A 29 -4.86 8.59 5.36
C ARG A 29 -5.60 7.44 4.68
N LYS A 30 -6.74 7.02 5.24
CA LYS A 30 -7.67 6.07 4.60
C LYS A 30 -8.55 6.74 3.52
N ALA A 31 -8.59 8.09 3.49
CA ALA A 31 -9.53 8.94 2.74
C ALA A 31 -9.29 9.02 1.21
N THR A 32 -10.14 9.82 0.55
CA THR A 32 -10.91 9.55 -0.66
C THR A 32 -10.39 9.93 -2.06
N PRO A 33 -9.28 10.66 -2.30
CA PRO A 33 -8.87 10.87 -3.69
C PRO A 33 -8.47 9.55 -4.36
N PRO A 34 -8.62 9.44 -5.70
CA PRO A 34 -8.16 8.27 -6.43
C PRO A 34 -6.69 8.00 -6.11
N LEU A 35 -6.38 6.74 -5.75
CA LEU A 35 -5.05 6.38 -5.24
C LEU A 35 -3.95 6.74 -6.24
N PHE A 36 -4.16 6.43 -7.52
CA PHE A 36 -3.16 6.64 -8.56
C PHE A 36 -2.95 8.12 -8.88
N GLU A 37 -4.01 8.93 -8.86
CA GLU A 37 -3.89 10.39 -9.00
C GLU A 37 -3.14 10.98 -7.81
N SER A 38 -3.43 10.52 -6.59
CA SER A 38 -2.69 10.93 -5.39
C SER A 38 -1.21 10.58 -5.49
N MET A 39 -0.88 9.37 -5.95
CA MET A 39 0.51 8.93 -6.19
C MET A 39 1.20 9.76 -7.28
N PHE A 40 0.45 10.17 -8.32
CA PHE A 40 0.96 11.03 -9.38
C PHE A 40 1.34 12.41 -8.82
N VAL A 41 0.45 13.05 -8.04
CA VAL A 41 0.71 14.35 -7.39
C VAL A 41 1.87 14.27 -6.40
N VAL A 42 1.95 13.20 -5.60
CA VAL A 42 3.06 12.99 -4.65
C VAL A 42 4.40 12.78 -5.37
N GLY A 43 4.37 12.27 -6.60
CA GLY A 43 5.56 11.99 -7.41
C GLY A 43 6.19 10.63 -7.11
N ARG A 44 6.90 10.12 -8.13
CA ARG A 44 7.47 8.76 -8.16
C ARG A 44 8.42 8.48 -7.00
N GLU A 45 9.41 9.35 -6.77
CA GLU A 45 10.45 9.05 -5.78
C GLU A 45 9.90 9.15 -4.36
N ARG A 46 9.05 10.14 -4.08
CA ARG A 46 8.43 10.26 -2.75
C ARG A 46 7.50 9.09 -2.45
N THR A 47 6.73 8.64 -3.45
CA THR A 47 5.93 7.42 -3.33
C THR A 47 6.80 6.20 -2.98
N ARG A 48 7.94 6.00 -3.66
CA ARG A 48 8.86 4.88 -3.38
C ARG A 48 9.48 4.95 -1.99
N VAL A 49 9.92 6.13 -1.56
CA VAL A 49 10.48 6.34 -0.20
C VAL A 49 9.43 5.98 0.86
N ARG A 50 8.21 6.50 0.74
CA ARG A 50 7.14 6.25 1.69
C ARG A 50 6.76 4.76 1.77
N LEU A 51 6.67 4.08 0.63
CA LEU A 51 6.43 2.63 0.59
C LEU A 51 7.56 1.85 1.29
N ARG A 52 8.84 2.20 1.06
CA ARG A 52 9.97 1.56 1.75
C ARG A 52 9.93 1.79 3.25
N GLN A 53 9.63 3.01 3.69
CA GLN A 53 9.48 3.34 5.11
C GLN A 53 8.36 2.52 5.77
N ALA A 54 7.20 2.42 5.12
CA ALA A 54 6.09 1.60 5.61
C ALA A 54 6.47 0.12 5.71
N MET A 55 7.12 -0.45 4.68
CA MET A 55 7.59 -1.84 4.73
C MET A 55 8.60 -2.06 5.86
N ASN A 56 9.54 -1.14 6.05
CA ASN A 56 10.54 -1.25 7.12
C ASN A 56 9.88 -1.18 8.49
N HIS A 57 8.91 -0.29 8.68
CA HIS A 57 8.15 -0.21 9.93
C HIS A 57 7.34 -1.47 10.21
N LEU A 58 6.66 -2.04 9.20
CA LEU A 58 5.91 -3.29 9.38
C LEU A 58 6.81 -4.47 9.79
N LYS A 59 8.07 -4.50 9.34
CA LYS A 59 9.04 -5.53 9.74
C LYS A 59 9.49 -5.40 11.20
N THR A 60 9.35 -4.22 11.81
CA THR A 60 9.67 -4.03 13.24
C THR A 60 8.48 -4.36 14.15
N LEU A 61 7.28 -4.57 13.59
CA LEU A 61 6.12 -4.94 14.38
C LEU A 61 6.21 -6.43 14.75
N PRO A 62 5.80 -6.81 15.98
CA PRO A 62 5.62 -8.21 16.31
C PRO A 62 4.58 -8.84 15.39
N SER A 63 4.73 -10.13 15.09
CA SER A 63 3.72 -10.87 14.34
C SER A 63 2.34 -10.68 14.99
N PRO A 64 1.29 -10.41 14.21
CA PRO A 64 -0.05 -10.30 14.77
C PRO A 64 -0.40 -11.62 15.48
N PRO A 65 -1.17 -11.56 16.59
CA PRO A 65 -1.66 -12.79 17.22
C PRO A 65 -2.40 -13.61 16.17
N ALA A 66 -2.24 -14.94 16.23
CA ALA A 66 -2.93 -15.85 15.31
C ALA A 66 -4.41 -15.48 15.29
N ALA A 67 -4.92 -15.10 14.12
CA ALA A 67 -6.33 -14.79 13.95
C ALA A 67 -7.10 -16.09 14.22
N GLY A 68 -7.77 -16.15 15.37
CA GLY A 68 -8.72 -17.20 15.71
C GLY A 68 -9.97 -17.14 14.85
#